data_AF-A0A5D2QW13-F1
#
_entry.id   AF-A0A5D2QW13-F1
#
_cell.length_a   1.000
_cell.length_b   1.000
_cell.length_c   1.000
_cell.angle_alpha   90.00
_cell.angle_beta   90.00
_cell.angle_gamma   90.00
#
_symmetry.space_group_name_H-M   'P 1'
#
loop_
_entity.id
_entity.type
_entity.pdbx_description
1 polymer ?
#
loop_
_entity_poly.entity_id
_entity_poly.type
_entity_poly.pdbx_seq_one_letter_code
_entity_poly.pdbx_strand_id
1 'polypeptide(L)'
;MAKELEGFNFEQRHGKARVRVGRVWRSKDGCRHFMVEWNVNISLLSNCVAAYVRDDNSDIVATDTMKNTVYVKAKECSEQLSAEEFAILLGKHFTSFYPQVFTAIVKIVEKPWERISVNGQPHEHGFKLGSEKHTTEAIVQKSGVLQLTSGVEGLSLLKTTQSGFEGFIRDKYTALPETRERMLATEVTASWRFSDISSVKLKMPNIHFLPVNISSKDHGSIVKFDDDVYLPTDEPHGSIEASLSRFWSKM
;
A
#
# COMPACT_ATOMS: atom_id res chain seq x y z
N MET A 1 -24.71 4.42 11.93
CA MET A 1 -25.19 3.30 11.08
C MET A 1 -26.16 3.85 10.07
N ALA A 2 -26.16 3.28 8.86
CA ALA A 2 -27.02 3.67 7.74
C ALA A 2 -28.43 4.01 8.25
N LYS A 3 -28.87 5.25 8.03
CA LYS A 3 -30.27 5.58 8.23
C LYS A 3 -31.00 5.02 7.02
N GLU A 4 -32.02 4.20 7.27
CA GLU A 4 -32.98 3.81 6.24
C GLU A 4 -33.46 5.10 5.56
N LEU A 5 -33.10 5.28 4.31
CA LEU A 5 -33.58 6.37 3.48
C LEU A 5 -34.66 5.77 2.59
N GLU A 6 -35.92 6.03 2.91
CA GLU A 6 -37.06 5.57 2.11
C GLU A 6 -37.08 4.05 1.83
N GLY A 7 -36.67 3.24 2.82
CA GLY A 7 -36.60 1.78 2.68
C GLY A 7 -35.31 1.24 2.06
N PHE A 8 -34.33 2.11 1.75
CA PHE A 8 -33.01 1.71 1.28
C PHE A 8 -31.94 1.81 2.37
N ASN A 9 -31.00 0.87 2.34
CA ASN A 9 -29.76 0.98 3.10
C ASN A 9 -28.85 2.01 2.44
N PHE A 10 -28.81 3.23 2.97
CA PHE A 10 -27.97 4.30 2.45
C PHE A 10 -26.66 4.44 3.24
N GLU A 11 -25.53 4.21 2.57
CA GLU A 11 -24.20 4.45 3.10
C GLU A 11 -23.49 5.52 2.26
N GLN A 12 -22.84 6.47 2.93
CA GLN A 12 -22.12 7.57 2.29
C GLN A 12 -20.76 7.79 2.93
N ARG A 13 -19.81 8.22 2.10
CA ARG A 13 -18.49 8.69 2.53
C ARG A 13 -18.07 9.86 1.64
N HIS A 14 -17.45 10.87 2.25
CA HIS A 14 -16.84 12.00 1.53
C HIS A 14 -15.44 12.26 2.09
N GLY A 15 -14.57 12.87 1.29
CA GLY A 15 -13.16 12.88 1.64
C GLY A 15 -12.25 13.73 0.76
N LYS A 16 -10.95 13.72 1.11
CA LYS A 16 -9.88 14.34 0.32
C LYS A 16 -8.82 13.29 0.02
N ALA A 17 -8.47 13.14 -1.25
CA ALA A 17 -7.46 12.19 -1.72
C ALA A 17 -6.20 12.93 -2.18
N ARG A 18 -5.08 12.21 -2.19
CA ARG A 18 -3.78 12.65 -2.75
C ARG A 18 -3.20 13.91 -2.08
N VAL A 19 -3.40 14.08 -0.78
CA VAL A 19 -2.77 15.18 -0.03
C VAL A 19 -1.30 14.82 0.22
N ARG A 20 -0.39 15.47 -0.52
CA ARG A 20 1.06 15.29 -0.32
C ARG A 20 1.54 16.17 0.83
N VAL A 21 2.23 15.58 1.79
CA VAL A 21 2.86 16.29 2.93
C VAL A 21 4.27 15.75 3.16
N GLY A 22 5.24 16.65 3.26
CA GLY A 22 6.61 16.34 3.67
C GLY A 22 6.88 16.94 5.05
N ARG A 23 7.51 16.19 5.94
CA ARG A 23 7.82 16.66 7.29
C ARG A 23 9.28 16.36 7.64
N VAL A 24 10.01 17.42 7.98
CA VAL A 24 11.36 17.34 8.54
C VAL A 24 11.32 17.62 10.04
N TRP A 25 11.90 16.71 10.82
CA TRP A 25 12.29 16.94 12.21
C TRP A 25 13.81 17.10 12.29
N ARG A 26 14.28 17.92 13.22
CA ARG A 26 15.71 18.14 13.46
C ARG A 26 16.07 17.76 14.88
N SER A 27 17.23 17.15 15.08
CA SER A 27 17.80 16.92 16.40
C SER A 27 18.00 18.24 17.16
N LYS A 28 18.19 18.16 18.48
CA LYS A 28 18.35 19.35 19.35
C LYS A 28 19.54 20.23 18.95
N ASP A 29 20.63 19.62 18.49
CA ASP A 29 21.82 20.31 17.98
C ASP A 29 21.65 20.81 16.53
N GLY A 30 20.53 20.49 15.87
CA GLY A 30 20.22 20.88 14.50
C GLY A 30 20.98 20.10 13.43
N CYS A 31 21.92 19.23 13.81
CA CYS A 31 22.80 18.53 12.87
C CYS A 31 22.05 17.46 12.07
N ARG A 32 21.26 16.63 12.76
CA ARG A 32 20.61 15.46 12.18
C ARG A 32 19.17 15.76 11.80
N HIS A 33 18.83 15.50 10.55
CA HIS A 33 17.47 15.64 10.03
C HIS A 33 16.79 14.27 9.90
N PHE A 34 15.51 14.21 10.21
CA PHE A 34 14.61 13.07 9.94
C PHE A 34 13.53 13.55 8.99
N MET A 35 13.25 12.80 7.93
CA MET A 35 12.32 13.21 6.87
C MET A 35 11.34 12.09 6.58
N VAL A 36 10.07 12.45 6.42
CA VAL A 36 9.03 11.61 5.83
C VAL A 36 8.31 12.37 4.73
N GLU A 37 7.83 11.65 3.73
CA GLU A 37 6.93 12.19 2.71
C GLU A 37 5.74 11.24 2.55
N TRP A 38 4.54 11.77 2.79
CA TRP A 38 3.30 11.00 2.82
C TRP A 38 2.33 11.49 1.75
N ASN A 39 1.60 10.55 1.16
CA ASN A 39 0.39 10.78 0.38
C ASN A 39 -0.82 10.32 1.22
N VAL A 40 -1.60 11.28 1.71
CA VAL A 40 -2.70 11.04 2.64
C VAL A 40 -4.05 11.08 1.92
N ASN A 41 -4.88 10.10 2.20
CA ASN A 41 -6.28 10.01 1.78
C ASN A 41 -7.15 9.94 3.03
N ILE A 42 -8.17 10.78 3.10
CA ILE A 42 -9.12 10.85 4.21
C ILE A 42 -10.50 10.57 3.63
N SER A 43 -11.25 9.67 4.26
CA SER A 43 -12.68 9.46 4.01
C SER A 43 -13.44 9.47 5.33
N LEU A 44 -14.49 10.27 5.41
CA LEU A 44 -15.34 10.41 6.60
C LEU A 44 -16.72 9.82 6.33
N LEU A 45 -17.19 9.00 7.27
CA LEU A 45 -18.58 8.60 7.35
C LEU A 45 -19.25 9.47 8.44
N SER A 46 -20.29 10.19 8.03
CA SER A 46 -20.95 11.21 8.84
C SER A 46 -22.47 11.16 8.72
N ASN A 47 -23.18 11.72 9.69
CA ASN A 47 -24.61 11.98 9.59
C ASN A 47 -24.86 13.25 8.75
N CYS A 48 -24.63 13.20 7.44
CA CYS A 48 -24.81 14.32 6.51
C CYS A 48 -25.76 13.98 5.35
N VAL A 49 -26.76 13.13 5.58
CA VAL A 49 -27.74 12.71 4.56
C VAL A 49 -28.43 13.92 3.92
N ALA A 50 -28.65 15.00 4.70
CA ALA A 50 -29.29 16.22 4.21
C ALA A 50 -28.58 16.84 3.00
N ALA A 51 -27.25 16.67 2.87
CA ALA A 51 -26.49 17.15 1.72
C ALA A 51 -26.82 16.41 0.41
N TYR A 52 -27.36 15.19 0.50
CA TYR A 52 -27.68 14.36 -0.66
C TYR A 52 -29.15 14.46 -1.10
N VAL A 53 -30.05 14.84 -0.18
CA VAL A 53 -31.50 14.82 -0.44
C VAL A 53 -32.18 16.17 -0.30
N ARG A 54 -31.52 17.16 0.31
CA ARG A 54 -32.11 18.47 0.65
C ARG A 54 -31.18 19.65 0.37
N ASP A 55 -30.09 19.43 -0.36
CA ASP A 55 -29.07 20.45 -0.66
C ASP A 55 -28.50 21.19 0.57
N ASP A 56 -28.55 20.54 1.74
CA ASP A 56 -28.11 21.12 3.02
C ASP A 56 -26.71 20.62 3.40
N ASN A 57 -25.72 21.51 3.25
CA ASN A 57 -24.32 21.22 3.50
C ASN A 57 -23.87 21.48 4.96
N SER A 58 -24.77 21.82 5.88
CA SER A 58 -24.43 22.21 7.27
C SER A 58 -23.58 21.19 8.03
N ASP A 59 -23.78 19.90 7.76
CA ASP A 59 -23.06 18.79 8.40
C ASP A 59 -21.80 18.34 7.62
N ILE A 60 -21.51 18.94 6.45
CA ILE A 60 -20.37 18.56 5.61
C ILE A 60 -19.08 19.22 6.11
N VAL A 61 -18.08 18.40 6.42
CA VAL A 61 -16.71 18.90 6.61
C VAL A 61 -16.13 19.16 5.23
N ALA A 62 -15.84 20.41 4.91
CA ALA A 62 -15.30 20.77 3.60
C ALA A 62 -13.99 20.01 3.31
N THR A 63 -13.85 19.48 2.10
CA THR A 63 -12.67 18.67 1.74
C THR A 63 -11.37 19.48 1.74
N ASP A 64 -11.46 20.81 1.56
CA ASP A 64 -10.32 21.71 1.74
C ASP A 64 -9.89 21.82 3.21
N THR A 65 -10.85 21.89 4.14
CA THR A 65 -10.57 21.82 5.59
C THR A 65 -9.83 20.54 5.93
N MET A 66 -10.24 19.39 5.38
CA MET A 66 -9.54 18.12 5.61
C MET A 66 -8.06 18.17 5.17
N LYS A 67 -7.79 18.77 4.00
CA LYS A 67 -6.41 19.00 3.51
C LYS A 67 -5.63 19.90 4.47
N ASN A 68 -6.22 21.01 4.91
CA ASN A 68 -5.57 21.95 5.84
C ASN A 68 -5.28 21.27 7.19
N THR A 69 -6.19 20.44 7.69
CA THR A 69 -6.00 19.62 8.90
C THR A 69 -4.77 18.73 8.79
N VAL A 70 -4.51 18.09 7.63
CA VAL A 70 -3.28 17.29 7.43
C VAL A 70 -2.04 18.13 7.68
N TYR A 71 -1.96 19.32 7.10
CA TYR A 71 -0.80 20.19 7.25
C TYR A 71 -0.62 20.71 8.68
N VAL A 72 -1.72 21.12 9.33
CA VAL A 72 -1.70 21.59 10.72
C VAL A 72 -1.29 20.47 11.66
N LYS A 73 -1.88 19.27 11.52
CA LYS A 73 -1.52 18.12 12.37
C LYS A 73 -0.08 17.68 12.16
N ALA A 74 0.44 17.67 10.93
CA ALA A 74 1.85 17.38 10.68
C ALA A 74 2.78 18.41 11.36
N LYS A 75 2.38 19.69 11.40
CA LYS A 75 3.14 20.76 12.06
C LYS A 75 3.10 20.65 13.60
N GLU A 76 1.95 20.30 14.17
CA GLU A 76 1.76 20.12 15.62
C GLU A 76 2.57 18.93 16.17
N CYS A 77 2.93 17.95 15.34
CA CYS A 77 3.78 16.83 15.74
C CYS A 77 5.23 17.31 15.95
N SER A 78 5.60 17.51 17.21
CA SER A 78 6.96 17.87 17.63
C SER A 78 7.92 16.68 17.59
N GLU A 79 7.41 15.49 17.85
CA GLU A 79 8.16 14.23 17.80
C GLU A 79 8.01 13.55 16.43
N GLN A 80 8.99 12.72 16.09
CA GLN A 80 8.94 11.89 14.89
C GLN A 80 7.81 10.87 15.03
N LEU A 81 7.04 10.69 13.95
CA LEU A 81 5.96 9.71 13.90
C LEU A 81 6.13 8.79 12.68
N SER A 82 5.66 7.57 12.85
CA SER A 82 5.35 6.66 11.75
C SER A 82 4.10 7.10 10.98
N ALA A 83 3.90 6.53 9.79
CA ALA A 83 2.68 6.73 9.02
C ALA A 83 1.44 6.24 9.80
N GLU A 84 1.56 5.12 10.51
CA GLU A 84 0.51 4.51 11.33
C GLU A 84 0.04 5.47 12.43
N GLU A 85 0.97 6.01 13.21
CA GLU A 85 0.68 6.94 14.29
C GLU A 85 0.00 8.21 13.76
N PHE A 86 0.48 8.73 12.61
CA PHE A 86 -0.11 9.91 11.99
C PHE A 86 -1.52 9.63 11.45
N ALA A 87 -1.76 8.45 10.85
CA ALA A 87 -3.08 8.04 10.40
C ALA A 87 -4.08 7.94 11.57
N ILE A 88 -3.66 7.34 12.69
CA ILE A 88 -4.46 7.27 13.92
C ILE A 88 -4.74 8.66 14.48
N LEU A 89 -3.74 9.54 14.52
CA LEU A 89 -3.87 10.91 15.03
C LEU A 89 -4.90 11.70 14.22
N LEU A 90 -4.84 11.62 12.89
CA LEU A 90 -5.83 12.25 12.01
C LEU A 90 -7.23 11.66 12.22
N GLY A 91 -7.35 10.34 12.24
CA GLY A 91 -8.63 9.66 12.45
C GLY A 91 -9.30 10.08 13.76
N LYS A 92 -8.53 10.06 14.86
CA LYS A 92 -8.98 10.52 16.19
C LYS A 92 -9.40 11.99 16.18
N HIS A 93 -8.66 12.86 15.49
CA HIS A 93 -9.03 14.28 15.39
C HIS A 93 -10.42 14.44 14.76
N PHE A 94 -10.68 13.81 13.61
CA PHE A 94 -11.96 13.97 12.93
C PHE A 94 -13.13 13.40 13.73
N THR A 95 -12.98 12.21 14.33
CA THR A 95 -14.06 11.57 15.09
C THR A 95 -14.38 12.27 16.42
N SER A 96 -13.37 12.89 17.04
CA SER A 96 -13.53 13.57 18.32
C SER A 96 -13.97 15.03 18.17
N PHE A 97 -13.49 15.73 17.15
CA PHE A 97 -13.80 17.16 16.96
C PHE A 97 -15.18 17.39 16.35
N TYR A 98 -15.58 16.59 15.34
CA TYR A 98 -16.85 16.78 14.64
C TYR A 98 -17.95 15.87 15.22
N PRO A 99 -19.03 16.43 15.80
CA PRO A 99 -20.12 15.64 16.39
C PRO A 99 -20.74 14.62 15.42
N GLN A 100 -20.92 15.01 14.16
CA GLN A 100 -21.59 14.25 13.12
C GLN A 100 -20.72 13.16 12.46
N VAL A 101 -19.40 13.21 12.59
CA VAL A 101 -18.47 12.22 12.04
C VAL A 101 -18.42 11.01 12.99
N PHE A 102 -18.83 9.83 12.52
CA PHE A 102 -18.82 8.62 13.33
C PHE A 102 -17.69 7.64 12.95
N THR A 103 -17.12 7.76 11.75
CA THR A 103 -15.93 6.99 11.36
C THR A 103 -15.04 7.82 10.45
N ALA A 104 -13.73 7.76 10.70
CA ALA A 104 -12.69 8.33 9.84
C ALA A 104 -11.78 7.21 9.34
N ILE A 105 -11.62 7.12 8.03
CA ILE A 105 -10.72 6.19 7.34
C ILE A 105 -9.58 7.03 6.79
N VAL A 106 -8.36 6.77 7.26
CA VAL A 106 -7.14 7.47 6.84
C VAL A 106 -6.17 6.48 6.23
N LYS A 107 -5.93 6.60 4.92
CA LYS A 107 -4.94 5.80 4.20
C LYS A 107 -3.73 6.66 3.86
N ILE A 108 -2.54 6.16 4.20
CA ILE A 108 -1.26 6.83 3.91
C ILE A 108 -0.40 5.91 3.08
N VAL A 109 0.21 6.48 2.03
CA VAL A 109 1.31 5.87 1.29
C VAL A 109 2.56 6.70 1.56
N GLU A 110 3.58 6.09 2.15
CA GLU A 110 4.87 6.71 2.44
C GLU A 110 5.83 6.52 1.28
N LYS A 111 6.54 7.58 0.91
CA LYS A 111 7.69 7.47 0.03
C LYS A 111 8.90 7.00 0.83
N PRO A 112 9.63 5.99 0.34
CA PRO A 112 10.75 5.38 1.07
C PRO A 112 12.01 6.25 1.00
N TRP A 113 12.09 7.33 1.77
CA TRP A 113 13.32 8.11 1.88
C TRP A 113 14.32 7.39 2.78
N GLU A 114 15.33 6.75 2.19
CA GLU A 114 16.40 6.05 2.89
C GLU A 114 17.60 6.95 3.12
N ARG A 115 18.16 6.93 4.33
CA ARG A 115 19.38 7.68 4.63
C ARG A 115 20.57 7.10 3.85
N ILE A 116 21.29 7.95 3.14
CA ILE A 116 22.51 7.53 2.44
C ILE A 116 23.68 7.39 3.41
N SER A 117 24.65 6.56 3.06
CA SER A 117 25.94 6.45 3.75
C SER A 117 27.06 6.95 2.84
N VAL A 118 27.94 7.79 3.38
CA VAL A 118 29.15 8.29 2.70
C VAL A 118 30.36 7.83 3.51
N ASN A 119 31.30 7.13 2.88
CA ASN A 119 32.47 6.53 3.57
C ASN A 119 32.08 5.64 4.77
N GLY A 120 30.99 4.89 4.63
CA GLY A 120 30.47 4.01 5.69
C GLY A 120 29.74 4.72 6.83
N GLN A 121 29.63 6.05 6.79
CA GLN A 121 28.93 6.82 7.82
C GLN A 121 27.58 7.35 7.31
N PRO A 122 26.48 7.23 8.07
CA PRO A 122 25.20 7.78 7.67
C PRO A 122 25.25 9.30 7.52
N HIS A 123 24.77 9.84 6.41
CA HIS A 123 24.72 11.28 6.17
C HIS A 123 23.68 11.94 7.09
N GLU A 124 23.95 13.13 7.61
CA GLU A 124 23.09 13.77 8.62
C GLU A 124 21.73 14.22 8.06
N HIS A 125 21.68 14.56 6.77
CA HIS A 125 20.49 15.13 6.12
C HIS A 125 20.35 14.71 4.64
N GLY A 126 20.98 13.60 4.25
CA GLY A 126 21.00 13.12 2.87
C GLY A 126 20.18 11.85 2.73
N PHE A 127 19.33 11.79 1.70
CA PHE A 127 18.42 10.68 1.48
C PHE A 127 18.39 10.28 0.00
N LYS A 128 18.24 8.98 -0.27
CA LYS A 128 17.92 8.42 -1.58
C LYS A 128 16.52 7.81 -1.53
N LEU A 129 15.91 7.63 -2.68
CA LEU A 129 14.64 6.92 -2.77
C LEU A 129 14.90 5.40 -2.74
N GLY A 130 14.19 4.69 -1.87
CA GLY A 130 14.11 3.24 -1.84
C GLY A 130 13.19 2.68 -2.92
N SER A 131 13.07 1.35 -2.95
CA SER A 131 12.33 0.61 -3.99
C SER A 131 10.84 0.47 -3.71
N GLU A 132 10.48 0.16 -2.47
CA GLU A 132 9.14 -0.23 -2.06
C GLU A 132 8.43 0.88 -1.28
N LYS A 133 7.10 0.89 -1.32
CA LYS A 133 6.29 1.86 -0.59
C LYS A 133 5.74 1.20 0.66
N HIS A 134 5.80 1.91 1.78
CA HIS A 134 5.04 1.54 2.97
C HIS A 134 3.65 2.14 2.90
N THR A 135 2.64 1.35 3.26
CA THR A 135 1.25 1.77 3.28
C THR A 135 0.65 1.52 4.65
N THR A 136 -0.30 2.36 5.04
CA THR A 136 -1.13 2.12 6.21
C THR A 136 -2.56 2.61 5.99
N GLU A 137 -3.51 1.96 6.62
CA GLU A 137 -4.90 2.37 6.72
C GLU A 137 -5.37 2.28 8.17
N ALA A 138 -5.82 3.41 8.72
CA ALA A 138 -6.46 3.49 10.03
C ALA A 138 -7.94 3.78 9.86
N ILE A 139 -8.79 2.86 10.31
CA ILE A 139 -10.24 3.05 10.47
C ILE A 139 -10.50 3.35 11.94
N VAL A 140 -10.85 4.60 12.24
CA VAL A 140 -11.13 5.08 13.59
C VAL A 140 -12.62 5.35 13.71
N GLN A 141 -13.29 4.65 14.62
CA GLN A 141 -14.70 4.89 14.93
C GLN A 141 -14.83 5.75 16.18
N LYS A 142 -15.89 6.56 16.23
CA LYS A 142 -16.23 7.39 17.40
C LYS A 142 -16.52 6.57 18.67
N SER A 143 -16.91 5.31 18.51
CA SER A 143 -17.04 4.32 19.59
C SER A 143 -15.72 3.96 20.27
N GLY A 144 -14.57 4.38 19.72
CA GLY A 144 -13.24 4.02 20.19
C GLY A 144 -12.62 2.82 19.47
N VAL A 145 -13.36 2.15 18.59
CA VAL A 145 -12.82 1.05 17.76
C VAL A 145 -11.77 1.59 16.80
N LEU A 146 -10.60 0.95 16.81
CA LEU A 146 -9.50 1.20 15.88
C LEU A 146 -9.19 -0.09 15.12
N GLN A 147 -9.23 -0.03 13.80
CA GLN A 147 -8.70 -1.07 12.93
C GLN A 147 -7.52 -0.46 12.16
N LEU A 148 -6.35 -1.05 12.30
CA LEU A 148 -5.13 -0.59 11.63
C LEU A 148 -4.64 -1.71 10.71
N THR A 149 -4.27 -1.34 9.50
CA THR A 149 -3.60 -2.21 8.53
C THR A 149 -2.33 -1.52 8.05
N SER A 150 -1.22 -2.25 7.99
CA SER A 150 0.00 -1.78 7.31
C SER A 150 0.36 -2.71 6.17
N GLY A 151 1.22 -2.24 5.27
CA GLY A 151 1.62 -3.02 4.13
C GLY A 151 2.84 -2.49 3.40
N VAL A 152 3.33 -3.30 2.47
CA VAL A 152 4.39 -2.99 1.51
C VAL A 152 3.81 -3.18 0.12
N GLU A 153 4.10 -2.25 -0.78
CA GLU A 153 3.74 -2.33 -2.21
C GLU A 153 4.97 -2.02 -3.07
N GLY A 154 5.11 -2.68 -4.22
CA GLY A 154 6.17 -2.36 -5.18
C GLY A 154 7.55 -2.97 -4.90
N LEU A 155 7.65 -3.93 -3.97
CA LEU A 155 8.93 -4.60 -3.70
C LEU A 155 9.26 -5.61 -4.80
N SER A 156 10.06 -5.20 -5.77
CA SER A 156 10.51 -6.05 -6.87
C SER A 156 11.64 -7.00 -6.44
N LEU A 157 11.45 -8.30 -6.64
CA LEU A 157 12.41 -9.35 -6.30
C LEU A 157 12.62 -10.29 -7.48
N LEU A 158 13.84 -10.79 -7.63
CA LEU A 158 14.21 -11.75 -8.68
C LEU A 158 15.26 -12.72 -8.16
N LYS A 159 15.08 -14.01 -8.45
CA LYS A 159 16.10 -15.06 -8.32
C LYS A 159 16.23 -15.79 -9.65
N THR A 160 17.47 -16.09 -10.05
CA THR A 160 17.79 -16.68 -11.35
C THR A 160 17.75 -18.20 -11.36
N THR A 161 17.70 -18.84 -10.20
CA THR A 161 17.70 -20.30 -10.04
C THR A 161 16.98 -20.70 -8.74
N GLN A 162 16.87 -22.00 -8.44
CA GLN A 162 16.16 -22.62 -7.32
C GLN A 162 14.64 -22.34 -7.36
N SER A 163 14.05 -22.35 -8.55
CA SER A 163 12.59 -22.32 -8.74
C SER A 163 12.18 -23.32 -9.80
N GLY A 164 11.15 -24.12 -9.53
CA GLY A 164 10.58 -25.07 -10.48
C GLY A 164 9.05 -24.97 -10.52
N PHE A 165 8.44 -25.61 -11.51
CA PHE A 165 7.00 -25.75 -11.67
C PHE A 165 6.69 -27.07 -12.41
N GLU A 166 6.36 -28.09 -11.63
CA GLU A 166 6.09 -29.47 -12.08
C GLU A 166 4.85 -30.02 -11.35
N GLY A 167 4.23 -31.09 -11.86
CA GLY A 167 3.11 -31.78 -11.24
C GLY A 167 1.77 -31.02 -11.29
N PHE A 168 1.66 -29.99 -12.14
CA PHE A 168 0.40 -29.27 -12.33
C PHE A 168 -0.61 -30.09 -13.15
N ILE A 169 -1.90 -29.82 -12.94
CA ILE A 169 -2.99 -30.50 -13.65
C ILE A 169 -2.85 -30.29 -15.16
N ARG A 170 -3.00 -31.36 -15.93
CA ARG A 170 -2.96 -31.33 -17.39
C ARG A 170 -4.32 -31.62 -17.97
N ASP A 171 -4.72 -30.79 -18.91
CA ASP A 171 -5.93 -30.96 -19.71
C ASP A 171 -5.63 -30.72 -21.20
N LYS A 172 -6.67 -30.70 -22.02
CA LYS A 172 -6.57 -30.48 -23.47
C LYS A 172 -6.06 -29.08 -23.88
N TYR A 173 -5.95 -28.13 -22.95
CA TYR A 173 -5.43 -26.78 -23.20
C TYR A 173 -4.03 -26.55 -22.63
N THR A 174 -3.43 -27.56 -21.99
CA THR A 174 -2.15 -27.44 -21.32
C THR A 174 -0.98 -27.56 -22.31
N ALA A 175 -0.43 -26.41 -22.72
CA ALA A 175 0.77 -26.34 -23.57
C ALA A 175 2.08 -26.14 -22.78
N LEU A 176 2.00 -25.70 -21.52
CA LEU A 176 3.16 -25.39 -20.70
C LEU A 176 3.98 -26.68 -20.40
N PRO A 177 5.29 -26.70 -20.69
CA PRO A 177 6.17 -27.77 -20.22
C PRO A 177 6.45 -27.62 -18.72
N GLU A 178 6.67 -28.76 -18.07
CA GLU A 178 7.20 -28.78 -16.71
C GLU A 178 8.66 -28.32 -16.71
N THR A 179 9.09 -27.68 -15.63
CA THR A 179 10.50 -27.34 -15.44
C THR A 179 10.92 -27.49 -13.99
N ARG A 180 12.12 -28.04 -13.78
CA ARG A 180 12.77 -28.11 -12.46
C ARG A 180 13.46 -26.81 -12.08
N GLU A 181 13.80 -26.01 -13.09
CA GLU A 181 14.69 -24.88 -12.95
C GLU A 181 14.23 -23.72 -13.86
N ARG A 182 13.98 -22.57 -13.27
CA ARG A 182 13.58 -21.34 -13.95
C ARG A 182 13.88 -20.11 -13.10
N MET A 183 13.90 -18.95 -13.75
CA MET A 183 13.85 -17.69 -13.03
C MET A 183 12.50 -17.52 -12.31
N LEU A 184 12.53 -16.83 -11.17
CA LEU A 184 11.34 -16.35 -10.48
C LEU A 184 11.52 -14.86 -10.20
N ALA A 185 10.63 -14.05 -10.78
CA ALA A 185 10.56 -12.62 -10.54
C ALA A 185 9.15 -12.22 -10.13
N THR A 186 9.05 -11.25 -9.22
CA THR A 186 7.76 -10.81 -8.66
C THR A 186 7.83 -9.39 -8.14
N GLU A 187 6.68 -8.73 -8.07
CA GLU A 187 6.50 -7.48 -7.32
C GLU A 187 5.62 -7.75 -6.10
N VAL A 188 6.21 -7.81 -4.91
CA VAL A 188 5.51 -8.17 -3.69
C VAL A 188 4.60 -7.03 -3.25
N THR A 189 3.32 -7.37 -3.09
CA THR A 189 2.36 -6.58 -2.30
C THR A 189 1.95 -7.40 -1.08
N ALA A 190 2.18 -6.84 0.11
CA ALA A 190 1.86 -7.47 1.38
C ALA A 190 1.06 -6.51 2.25
N SER A 191 0.06 -7.02 2.97
CA SER A 191 -0.66 -6.22 3.97
C SER A 191 -1.02 -7.06 5.19
N TRP A 192 -0.93 -6.48 6.38
CA TRP A 192 -1.25 -7.13 7.64
C TRP A 192 -2.11 -6.23 8.52
N ARG A 193 -3.09 -6.83 9.20
CA ARG A 193 -4.01 -6.12 10.11
C ARG A 193 -3.58 -6.29 11.56
N PHE A 194 -3.62 -5.21 12.33
CA PHE A 194 -3.20 -5.18 13.74
C PHE A 194 -4.33 -5.59 14.68
N SER A 195 -4.07 -6.67 15.40
CA SER A 195 -4.42 -7.01 16.78
C SER A 195 -3.68 -8.32 17.03
N ASP A 196 -2.34 -8.16 17.11
CA ASP A 196 -1.22 -9.12 17.02
C ASP A 196 -1.19 -10.03 15.78
N ILE A 197 -1.24 -9.37 14.61
CA ILE A 197 -1.31 -9.93 13.25
C ILE A 197 -2.45 -10.95 13.11
N SER A 198 -3.65 -10.41 12.93
CA SER A 198 -4.89 -11.17 12.73
C SER A 198 -4.97 -11.82 11.35
N SER A 199 -4.46 -11.11 10.34
CA SER A 199 -4.40 -11.59 8.97
C SER A 199 -3.19 -11.03 8.22
N VAL A 200 -2.64 -11.83 7.30
CA VAL A 200 -1.62 -11.41 6.32
C VAL A 200 -2.16 -11.75 4.93
N LYS A 201 -2.16 -10.76 4.04
CA LYS A 201 -2.42 -10.94 2.60
C LYS A 201 -1.13 -10.73 1.83
N LEU A 202 -0.83 -11.63 0.91
CA LEU A 202 0.29 -11.57 -0.01
C LEU A 202 -0.23 -11.69 -1.44
N LYS A 203 0.25 -10.80 -2.30
CA LYS A 203 0.06 -10.84 -3.75
C LYS A 203 1.43 -10.79 -4.40
N MET A 204 1.71 -11.79 -5.25
CA MET A 204 3.01 -12.00 -5.87
C MET A 204 2.76 -12.39 -7.33
N PRO A 205 2.67 -11.42 -8.26
CA PRO A 205 2.58 -11.73 -9.68
C PRO A 205 3.86 -12.45 -10.13
N ASN A 206 3.74 -13.43 -11.02
CA ASN A 206 4.89 -14.11 -11.61
C ASN A 206 5.29 -13.38 -12.91
N ILE A 207 6.31 -12.53 -12.81
CA ILE A 207 6.87 -11.80 -13.95
C ILE A 207 7.74 -12.77 -14.75
N HIS A 208 7.45 -12.94 -16.03
CA HIS A 208 8.05 -13.98 -16.82
C HIS A 208 9.39 -13.54 -17.42
N PHE A 209 10.37 -14.43 -17.34
CA PHE A 209 11.62 -14.36 -18.09
C PHE A 209 11.64 -15.59 -18.99
N LEU A 210 11.31 -15.41 -20.26
CA LEU A 210 11.21 -16.51 -21.22
C LEU A 210 12.57 -16.72 -21.90
N PRO A 211 13.15 -17.94 -21.89
CA PRO A 211 14.39 -18.20 -22.60
C PRO A 211 14.26 -17.87 -24.08
N VAL A 212 15.20 -17.06 -24.59
CA VAL A 212 15.23 -16.70 -26.01
C VAL A 212 15.79 -17.87 -26.79
N ASN A 213 15.07 -18.28 -27.83
CA ASN A 213 15.53 -19.27 -28.80
C ASN A 213 15.27 -18.73 -30.20
N ILE A 214 16.34 -18.44 -30.95
CA ILE A 214 16.24 -17.92 -32.32
C ILE A 214 16.70 -19.00 -33.30
N SER A 215 15.79 -19.45 -34.14
CA SER A 215 16.09 -20.31 -35.28
C SER A 215 15.85 -19.58 -36.60
N SER A 216 16.71 -19.82 -37.59
CA SER A 216 16.50 -19.38 -38.97
C SER A 216 15.79 -20.48 -39.75
N LYS A 217 14.87 -20.10 -40.65
CA LYS A 217 14.22 -21.04 -41.57
C LYS A 217 15.23 -21.73 -42.51
N ASP A 218 16.33 -21.04 -42.84
CA ASP A 218 17.32 -21.49 -43.83
C ASP A 218 18.58 -22.09 -43.18
N HIS A 219 18.88 -21.70 -41.94
CA HIS A 219 20.10 -22.08 -41.22
C HIS A 219 19.79 -22.42 -39.75
N GLY A 220 19.00 -23.48 -39.52
CA GLY A 220 18.78 -24.11 -38.21
C GLY A 220 18.87 -23.16 -37.00
N SER A 221 19.79 -23.44 -36.08
CA SER A 221 20.14 -22.51 -35.00
C SER A 221 21.21 -21.52 -35.48
N ILE A 222 20.92 -20.21 -35.36
CA ILE A 222 21.89 -19.15 -35.67
C ILE A 222 23.00 -19.14 -34.61
N VAL A 223 22.61 -19.28 -33.34
CA VAL A 223 23.47 -19.34 -32.14
C VAL A 223 22.81 -20.27 -31.13
N LYS A 224 23.63 -21.07 -30.44
CA LYS A 224 23.16 -21.90 -29.32
C LYS A 224 22.89 -21.01 -28.10
N PHE A 225 21.66 -21.03 -27.60
CA PHE A 225 21.25 -20.41 -26.34
C PHE A 225 21.26 -21.47 -25.25
N ASP A 226 21.84 -21.15 -24.10
CA ASP A 226 22.04 -22.08 -22.97
C ASP A 226 21.37 -21.53 -21.70
N ASP A 227 20.11 -21.05 -21.85
CA ASP A 227 19.33 -20.39 -20.80
C ASP A 227 20.08 -19.20 -20.14
N ASP A 228 20.79 -18.45 -20.97
CA ASP A 228 21.63 -17.30 -20.59
C ASP A 228 21.08 -15.95 -21.13
N VAL A 229 20.08 -16.01 -22.02
CA VAL A 229 19.40 -14.83 -22.58
C VAL A 229 17.88 -15.00 -22.46
N TYR A 230 17.21 -13.99 -21.91
CA TYR A 230 15.78 -14.03 -21.59
C TYR A 230 15.05 -12.81 -22.15
N LEU A 231 13.79 -13.01 -22.55
CA LEU A 231 12.83 -11.94 -22.79
C LEU A 231 12.09 -11.64 -21.47
N PRO A 232 12.34 -10.49 -20.82
CA PRO A 232 11.53 -10.06 -19.69
C PRO A 232 10.16 -9.59 -20.18
N THR A 233 9.10 -10.08 -19.54
CA THR A 233 7.74 -9.63 -19.83
C THR A 233 6.90 -9.60 -18.56
N ASP A 234 6.22 -8.47 -18.37
CA ASP A 234 5.25 -8.20 -17.31
C ASP A 234 3.80 -8.48 -17.74
N GLU A 235 3.57 -8.77 -19.03
CA GLU A 235 2.24 -8.99 -19.61
C GLU A 235 2.19 -10.12 -20.65
N PRO A 236 1.27 -11.11 -20.53
CA PRO A 236 0.46 -11.40 -19.34
C PRO A 236 1.35 -12.00 -18.23
N HIS A 237 0.97 -11.80 -16.97
CA HIS A 237 1.62 -12.44 -15.82
C HIS A 237 0.65 -13.34 -15.06
N GLY A 238 1.19 -14.39 -14.44
CA GLY A 238 0.42 -15.18 -13.47
C GLY A 238 0.11 -14.33 -12.23
N SER A 239 -1.11 -14.39 -11.70
CA SER A 239 -1.49 -13.70 -10.46
C SER A 239 -1.67 -14.71 -9.34
N ILE A 240 -0.83 -14.63 -8.30
CA ILE A 240 -0.92 -15.48 -7.13
C ILE A 240 -1.25 -14.61 -5.92
N GLU A 241 -2.35 -14.94 -5.26
CA GLU A 241 -2.80 -14.27 -4.04
C GLU A 241 -3.07 -15.31 -2.95
N ALA A 242 -2.63 -15.02 -1.73
CA ALA A 242 -2.95 -15.79 -0.55
C ALA A 242 -3.34 -14.86 0.59
N SER A 243 -4.28 -15.30 1.41
CA SER A 243 -4.65 -14.63 2.66
C SER A 243 -4.68 -15.67 3.77
N LEU A 244 -3.94 -15.39 4.84
CA LEU A 244 -3.89 -16.23 6.02
C LEU A 244 -4.45 -15.44 7.20
N SER A 245 -5.35 -16.03 7.97
CA SER A 245 -5.88 -15.45 9.21
C SER A 245 -5.89 -16.48 10.33
N ARG A 246 -5.85 -16.01 11.57
CA ARG A 246 -6.01 -16.88 12.75
C ARG A 246 -7.48 -17.27 12.88
N PHE A 247 -7.78 -18.55 13.15
CA PHE A 247 -9.16 -19.03 13.35
C PHE A 247 -9.96 -18.23 14.39
N TRP A 248 -9.29 -17.70 15.42
CA TRP A 248 -9.89 -16.96 16.53
C TRP A 248 -9.96 -15.44 16.30
N SER A 249 -9.36 -14.95 15.21
CA SER A 249 -9.44 -13.54 14.84
C SER A 249 -10.86 -13.25 14.33
N LYS A 250 -11.69 -12.60 15.15
CA LYS A 250 -12.98 -12.07 14.67
C LYS A 250 -12.70 -11.03 13.57
N MET A 251 -13.32 -11.19 12.40
CA MET A 251 -13.25 -10.24 11.27
C MET A 251 -13.71 -8.84 11.66
#